data_AF-A0A838RVE8-F1
#
_entry.id   AF-A0A838RVE8-F1
#
_cell.length_a   1.000
_cell.length_b   1.000
_cell.length_c   1.000
_cell.angle_alpha   90.00
_cell.angle_beta   90.00
_cell.angle_gamma   90.00
#
_symmetry.space_group_name_H-M   'P 1'
#
loop_
_entity.id
_entity.type
_entity.pdbx_description
1 polymer ?
#
loop_
_entity_poly.entity_id
_entity_poly.type
_entity_poly.pdbx_seq_one_letter_code
_entity_poly.pdbx_strand_id
1 'polypeptide(L)' 'MKDGKMMMMKDGKEMSMDKEMTMKDGSKVMSDGTMVMKDGKKMSLSDGDMVMMDGTMKKGGMKEGMEDKEG' A
#
# COMPACT_ATOMS: atom_id res chain seq x y z
N MET A 1 0.05 -3.19 4.70
CA MET A 1 -0.89 -4.34 4.65
C MET A 1 -1.56 -4.45 6.00
N LYS A 2 -2.73 -5.08 6.05
CA LYS A 2 -3.46 -5.34 7.30
C LYS A 2 -3.85 -6.81 7.30
N ASP A 3 -3.43 -7.54 8.32
CA ASP A 3 -3.68 -8.98 8.48
C ASP A 3 -3.23 -9.80 7.26
N GLY A 4 -2.08 -9.44 6.66
CA GLY A 4 -1.56 -10.08 5.45
C GLY A 4 -2.37 -9.82 4.17
N LYS A 5 -3.38 -8.94 4.21
CA LYS A 5 -4.15 -8.53 3.04
C LYS A 5 -3.83 -7.09 2.64
N MET A 6 -3.75 -6.87 1.32
CA MET A 6 -3.68 -5.52 0.78
C MET A 6 -5.04 -4.84 0.87
N MET A 7 -5.04 -3.65 1.46
CA MET A 7 -6.21 -2.79 1.57
C MET A 7 -5.94 -1.53 0.75
N MET A 8 -6.95 -1.10 -0.01
CA MET A 8 -6.90 0.11 -0.80
C MET A 8 -8.06 1.02 -0.39
N MET A 9 -7.78 2.31 -0.21
CA MET A 9 -8.83 3.33 -0.14
C MET A 9 -9.22 3.76 -1.54
N LYS A 10 -10.50 3.53 -1.89
CA LYS A 10 -11.10 4.05 -3.11
C LYS A 10 -12.38 4.78 -2.73
N ASP A 11 -12.47 6.05 -3.10
CA ASP A 11 -13.62 6.91 -2.78
C ASP A 11 -13.92 6.99 -1.27
N GLY A 12 -12.87 7.05 -0.44
CA GLY A 12 -12.99 7.07 1.02
C GLY A 12 -13.42 5.75 1.66
N LYS A 13 -13.58 4.67 0.87
CA LYS A 13 -13.87 3.33 1.37
C LYS A 13 -12.63 2.46 1.29
N GLU A 14 -12.26 1.85 2.41
CA GLU A 14 -11.31 0.76 2.42
C GLU A 14 -11.92 -0.48 1.77
N MET A 15 -11.31 -0.97 0.71
CA MET A 15 -11.67 -2.21 0.05
C MET A 15 -10.45 -3.12 -0.03
N SER A 16 -10.68 -4.42 0.12
CA SER A 16 -9.64 -5.43 -0.10
C SER A 16 -9.21 -5.40 -1.57
N MET A 17 -7.90 -5.48 -1.79
CA MET A 17 -7.34 -5.57 -3.11
C MET A 17 -7.40 -7.03 -3.58
N ASP A 18 -8.33 -7.35 -4.46
CA ASP A 18 -8.48 -8.73 -4.99
C ASP A 18 -7.66 -8.96 -6.27
N LYS A 19 -7.22 -7.90 -6.95
CA LYS A 19 -6.45 -7.95 -8.20
C LYS A 19 -5.15 -7.19 -8.09
N GLU A 20 -4.20 -7.53 -8.95
CA GLU A 20 -3.00 -6.72 -9.11
C GLU A 20 -3.37 -5.29 -9.54
N MET A 21 -2.70 -4.31 -8.95
CA MET A 21 -2.84 -2.91 -9.27
C MET A 21 -1.56 -2.43 -9.94
N THR A 22 -1.70 -1.82 -11.11
CA THR A 22 -0.58 -1.10 -11.74
C THR A 22 -0.64 0.36 -11.31
N MET A 23 0.47 0.83 -10.77
CA MET A 23 0.66 2.18 -10.26
C MET A 23 1.06 3.14 -11.37
N LYS A 24 0.96 4.44 -11.10
CA LYS A 24 1.28 5.47 -12.10
C LYS A 24 2.77 5.50 -12.50
N ASP A 25 3.66 5.13 -11.58
CA ASP A 25 5.09 5.00 -11.83
C ASP A 25 5.44 3.75 -12.68
N GLY A 26 4.46 2.88 -12.95
CA GLY A 26 4.62 1.62 -13.68
C GLY A 26 5.04 0.44 -12.81
N SER A 27 5.11 0.60 -11.49
CA SER A 27 5.18 -0.53 -10.58
C SER A 27 3.82 -1.24 -10.49
N LYS A 28 3.85 -2.51 -10.13
CA LYS A 28 2.68 -3.37 -9.92
C LYS A 28 2.64 -3.82 -8.49
N VAL A 29 1.46 -3.92 -7.93
CA VAL A 29 1.25 -4.33 -6.56
C VAL A 29 0.24 -5.45 -6.57
N MET A 30 0.57 -6.58 -5.95
CA MET A 30 -0.27 -7.77 -5.90
C MET A 30 -1.07 -7.82 -4.60
N SER A 31 -2.17 -8.57 -4.60
CA SER A 31 -3.07 -8.74 -3.45
C SER A 31 -2.42 -9.45 -2.26
N ASP A 32 -1.38 -10.25 -2.53
CA ASP A 32 -0.55 -10.95 -1.54
C ASP A 32 0.51 -10.05 -0.88
N GLY A 33 0.61 -8.78 -1.28
CA GLY A 33 1.64 -7.86 -0.77
C GLY A 33 2.91 -7.82 -1.59
N THR A 34 3.01 -8.55 -2.70
CA THR A 34 4.16 -8.48 -3.58
C THR A 34 4.06 -7.26 -4.47
N MET A 35 4.99 -6.33 -4.35
CA MET A 35 5.17 -5.23 -5.29
C MET A 35 6.29 -5.56 -6.28
N VAL A 36 6.07 -5.29 -7.56
CA VAL A 36 7.00 -5.48 -8.67
C VAL A 36 7.26 -4.11 -9.27
N MET A 37 8.49 -3.61 -9.14
CA MET A 37 8.89 -2.35 -9.73
C MET A 37 9.03 -2.49 -11.26
N LYS A 38 9.07 -1.34 -11.95
CA LYS A 38 9.18 -1.28 -13.41
C LYS A 38 10.48 -1.93 -13.95
N ASP A 39 11.53 -1.96 -13.13
CA ASP A 39 12.80 -2.64 -13.41
C ASP A 39 12.72 -4.18 -13.28
N GLY A 40 11.57 -4.71 -12.86
CA GLY A 40 11.36 -6.14 -12.59
C GLY A 40 11.73 -6.58 -11.18
N LYS A 41 12.21 -5.67 -10.33
CA LYS A 41 12.56 -5.98 -8.94
C LYS A 41 11.29 -6.19 -8.12
N LYS A 42 11.24 -7.33 -7.44
CA LYS A 42 10.12 -7.70 -6.56
C LYS A 42 10.46 -7.35 -5.11
N MET A 43 9.49 -6.83 -4.39
CA MET A 43 9.57 -6.51 -2.98
C MET A 43 8.30 -6.97 -2.26
N SER A 44 8.44 -7.58 -1.09
CA SER A 44 7.32 -7.97 -0.25
C SER A 44 7.01 -6.87 0.74
N LEU A 45 5.75 -6.43 0.77
CA LEU A 45 5.22 -5.52 1.76
C LEU A 45 5.02 -6.27 3.08
N SER A 46 5.33 -5.62 4.19
CA SER A 46 5.08 -6.14 5.54
C SER A 46 3.82 -5.52 6.13
N ASP A 47 3.33 -6.09 7.23
CA ASP A 47 2.22 -5.47 7.98
C ASP A 47 2.60 -4.06 8.44
N GLY A 48 1.70 -3.12 8.20
CA GLY A 48 1.95 -1.68 8.40
C GLY A 48 2.58 -0.94 7.21
N ASP A 49 3.11 -1.63 6.19
CA ASP A 49 3.59 -0.95 4.97
C ASP A 49 2.42 -0.46 4.12
N MET A 50 2.46 0.79 3.69
CA MET A 50 1.40 1.39 2.88
C MET A 50 1.96 1.83 1.53
N VAL A 51 1.24 1.52 0.46
CA VAL A 51 1.59 1.94 -0.89
C VAL A 51 0.51 2.88 -1.41
N MET A 52 0.89 4.09 -1.77
CA MET A 52 -0.01 5.11 -2.30
C MET A 52 -0.15 4.95 -3.82
N MET A 53 -1.31 5.26 -4.42
CA MET A 53 -1.58 5.13 -5.88
C MET A 53 -0.57 5.79 -6.83
N ASP A 54 0.25 6.72 -6.34
CA ASP A 54 1.28 7.42 -7.10
C ASP A 54 2.60 6.64 -7.28
N GLY A 55 2.78 5.52 -6.57
CA GLY A 55 4.05 4.78 -6.52
C GLY A 55 4.80 4.95 -5.19
N THR A 56 4.34 5.86 -4.34
CA THR A 56 5.03 6.20 -3.11
C THR A 56 4.81 5.10 -2.06
N MET A 57 5.92 4.50 -1.65
CA MET A 57 6.00 3.51 -0.59
C MET A 57 6.24 4.19 0.75
N LYS A 58 5.27 4.11 1.67
CA LYS A 58 5.44 4.55 3.04
C LYS A 58 5.77 3.33 3.91
N LYS A 59 7.05 3.22 4.25
CA LYS A 59 7.59 2.15 5.10
C LYS A 59 7.48 2.58 6.55
N GLY A 60 6.58 1.94 7.30
CA GLY A 60 6.28 2.25 8.69
C GLY A 60 5.11 3.23 8.87
N GLY A 61 4.28 3.11 9.90
CA GLY A 61 4.18 2.17 10.99
C GLY A 61 2.98 2.63 11.84
N MET A 62 2.27 1.76 12.55
CA MET A 62 1.27 2.17 13.54
C MET A 62 1.92 2.81 14.79
N LYS A 63 2.98 3.61 14.62
CA LYS A 63 3.61 4.37 15.70
C LYS A 63 4.11 5.69 15.12
N GLU A 64 3.55 6.77 15.68
CA GLU A 64 3.78 8.20 15.41
C GLU A 64 3.01 8.82 14.24
N GLY A 65 1.93 9.52 14.58
CA GLY A 65 1.42 10.62 13.76
C GLY A 65 -0.08 10.66 13.46
N MET A 66 -0.93 10.00 14.24
CA MET A 66 -2.33 10.43 14.37
C MET A 66 -2.38 11.40 15.54
N GLU A 67 -1.77 12.58 15.37
CA GLU A 67 -2.18 13.74 16.15
C GLU A 67 -3.42 14.29 15.44
N ASP A 68 -4.56 13.73 15.82
CA ASP A 68 -5.83 14.44 15.71
C ASP A 68 -5.67 15.76 16.47
N LYS A 69 -5.34 16.84 15.76
CA LYS A 69 -5.60 18.20 16.23
C LYS A 69 -6.95 18.64 15.65
N GLU A 70 -8.01 18.09 16.21
CA GLU A 70 -9.20 18.89 16.48
C GLU A 70 -8.98 19.57 17.84
N GLY A 71 -8.80 20.89 17.80
CA GLY A 71 -8.67 21.77 18.95
C GLY A 71 -8.82 23.22 18.51
#